data_AF-A0A7J2R5N8-F1
#
_entry.id   AF-A0A7J2R5N8-F1
#
_cell.length_a   1.000
_cell.length_b   1.000
_cell.length_c   1.000
_cell.angle_alpha   90.00
_cell.angle_beta   90.00
_cell.angle_gamma   90.00
#
_symmetry.space_group_name_H-M   'P 1'
#
loop_
_entity.id
_entity.type
_entity.pdbx_description
1 polymer ?
#
loop_
_entity_poly.entity_id
_entity_poly.type
_entity_poly.pdbx_seq_one_letter_code
_entity_poly.pdbx_strand_id
1 'polypeptide(L)' 'MNKLLKSIVATLGAVDVIFSIFIPITISLLLINLGNLNNLNAGLVMTLGILSSFYRAIKFWIFE' A
#
# COMPACT_ATOMS: atom_id res chain seq x y z
N MET A 1 -18.46 -19.46 16.33
CA MET A 1 -17.73 -18.17 16.41
C MET A 1 -18.74 -17.06 16.68
N ASN A 2 -18.56 -16.27 17.75
CA ASN A 2 -19.55 -15.25 18.15
C ASN A 2 -19.59 -14.11 17.12
N LYS A 3 -20.78 -13.49 16.89
CA LYS A 3 -20.99 -12.45 15.85
C LYS A 3 -20.00 -11.28 15.99
N LEU A 4 -19.70 -10.88 17.22
CA LEU A 4 -18.71 -9.85 17.55
C LEU A 4 -17.30 -10.22 17.10
N LEU A 5 -16.86 -11.45 17.37
CA LEU A 5 -15.51 -11.91 17.03
C LEU A 5 -15.30 -11.93 15.51
N LYS A 6 -16.33 -12.34 14.75
CA LYS A 6 -16.31 -12.33 13.29
C LYS A 6 -16.20 -10.91 12.72
N SER A 7 -16.87 -9.94 13.33
CA SER A 7 -16.77 -8.54 12.94
C SER A 7 -15.37 -7.99 13.16
N ILE A 8 -14.76 -8.25 14.32
CA ILE A 8 -13.40 -7.78 14.65
C ILE A 8 -12.39 -8.35 13.65
N VAL A 9 -12.44 -9.65 13.38
CA VAL A 9 -11.56 -10.31 12.40
C VAL A 9 -11.73 -9.72 11.00
N ALA A 10 -12.97 -9.47 10.57
CA ALA A 10 -13.23 -8.84 9.27
C ALA A 10 -12.69 -7.41 9.19
N THR A 11 -12.78 -6.65 10.29
CA THR A 11 -12.27 -5.27 10.35
C THR A 11 -10.74 -5.27 10.31
N LEU A 12 -10.09 -6.18 11.03
CA LEU A 12 -8.63 -6.33 11.01
C LEU A 12 -8.13 -6.75 9.63
N GLY A 13 -8.82 -7.68 8.96
CA GLY A 13 -8.50 -8.06 7.58
C GLY A 13 -8.64 -6.89 6.59
N ALA A 14 -9.71 -6.11 6.71
CA ALA A 14 -9.90 -4.92 5.87
C ALA A 14 -8.79 -3.87 6.09
N VAL A 15 -8.35 -3.67 7.33
CA VAL A 15 -7.25 -2.77 7.66
C VAL A 15 -5.94 -3.26 7.05
N ASP A 16 -5.63 -4.55 7.17
CA ASP A 16 -4.42 -5.15 6.60
C ASP A 16 -4.34 -4.94 5.07
N VAL A 17 -5.46 -5.17 4.38
CA VAL A 17 -5.56 -4.96 2.94
C VAL A 17 -5.31 -3.50 2.57
N ILE A 18 -5.98 -2.56 3.24
CA ILE A 18 -5.82 -1.13 2.97
C ILE A 18 -4.36 -0.72 3.19
N PHE A 19 -3.75 -1.11 4.30
CA PHE A 19 -2.34 -0.82 4.56
C PHE A 19 -1.42 -1.43 3.51
N SER A 20 -1.69 -2.65 3.06
CA SER A 20 -0.90 -3.33 2.03
C SER A 20 -0.82 -2.57 0.69
N ILE A 21 -1.86 -1.80 0.37
CA ILE A 21 -1.96 -0.96 -0.84
C ILE A 21 -1.17 0.35 -0.65
N PHE A 22 -1.14 0.93 0.55
CA PHE A 22 -0.45 2.21 0.81
C PHE A 22 1.03 2.10 1.16
N ILE A 23 1.52 0.91 1.53
CA ILE A 23 2.93 0.66 1.84
C ILE A 23 3.90 1.10 0.73
N PRO A 24 3.68 0.77 -0.56
CA PRO A 24 4.62 1.14 -1.63
C PRO A 24 4.79 2.65 -1.79
N ILE A 25 3.70 3.43 -1.65
CA ILE A 25 3.75 4.91 -1.68
C ILE A 25 4.54 5.44 -0.48
N THR A 26 4.31 4.89 0.70
CA THR A 26 5.02 5.29 1.93
C THR A 26 6.51 5.01 1.83
N ILE A 27 6.91 3.84 1.31
CA ILE A 27 8.31 3.48 1.09
C ILE A 27 8.95 4.40 0.05
N SER A 28 8.25 4.72 -1.04
CA SER A 28 8.71 5.67 -2.04
C SER A 28 8.99 7.05 -1.42
N LEU A 29 8.08 7.57 -0.57
CA LEU A 29 8.30 8.84 0.15
C LEU A 29 9.51 8.77 1.09
N LEU A 30 9.68 7.64 1.79
CA LEU A 30 10.82 7.42 2.68
C LEU A 30 12.14 7.43 1.90
N LEU A 31 12.19 6.75 0.74
CA LEU A 31 13.36 6.71 -0.13
C LEU A 31 13.70 8.09 -0.72
N ILE A 32 12.69 8.88 -1.07
CA ILE A 32 12.88 10.24 -1.58
C ILE A 32 13.49 11.13 -0.50
N ASN A 33 12.94 11.10 0.71
CA ASN A 33 13.38 11.95 1.81
C ASN A 33 14.73 11.51 2.40
N LEU A 34 14.98 10.20 2.56
CA LEU A 34 16.25 9.69 3.09
C LEU A 34 17.38 9.70 2.05
N GLY A 35 17.06 9.40 0.79
CA GLY A 35 18.03 9.34 -0.30
C GLY A 35 18.43 10.70 -0.86
N ASN A 36 17.78 11.80 -0.40
CA ASN A 36 17.94 13.15 -0.91
C ASN A 36 18.00 13.18 -2.46
N LEU A 37 17.00 12.54 -3.07
CA LEU A 37 16.98 12.32 -4.51
C LEU A 37 16.73 13.63 -5.25
N ASN A 38 17.41 13.82 -6.39
CA ASN A 38 17.07 14.88 -7.34
C ASN A 38 15.60 14.74 -7.78
N ASN A 39 14.92 15.85 -8.06
CA ASN A 39 13.52 15.95 -8.45
C ASN A 39 13.10 14.93 -9.53
N LEU A 40 13.98 14.65 -10.50
CA LEU A 40 13.73 13.67 -11.56
C LEU A 40 13.71 12.22 -11.04
N ASN A 41 14.66 11.87 -10.17
CA ASN A 41 14.72 10.56 -9.52
C ASN A 41 13.56 10.39 -8.53
N ALA A 42 13.21 11.46 -7.81
CA ALA A 42 12.07 11.46 -6.90
C ALA A 42 10.76 11.19 -7.65
N GLY A 43 10.54 11.84 -8.81
CA GLY A 43 9.38 11.58 -9.66
C GLY A 43 9.28 10.13 -10.14
N LEU A 44 10.41 9.53 -10.52
CA LEU A 44 10.47 8.11 -10.93
C LEU A 44 10.15 7.15 -9.77
N VAL A 45 10.71 7.39 -8.59
CA VAL A 45 10.43 6.56 -7.40
C VAL A 45 8.97 6.69 -6.96
N MET A 46 8.39 7.89 -7.09
CA MET A 46 6.98 8.13 -6.76
C MET A 46 6.05 7.40 -7.73
N THR A 47 6.32 7.48 -9.03
CA THR A 47 5.54 6.77 -10.06
C THR A 47 5.62 5.26 -9.91
N LEU A 48 6.78 4.71 -9.57
CA LEU A 48 6.93 3.28 -9.24
C LEU A 48 6.12 2.89 -7.99
N GLY A 49 6.11 3.71 -6.95
CA GLY A 49 5.30 3.48 -5.75
C GLY A 49 3.80 3.46 -6.04
N ILE A 50 3.34 4.41 -6.86
CA ILE A 50 1.95 4.49 -7.32
C ILE A 50 1.57 3.26 -8.17
N LEU A 51 2.39 2.89 -9.16
CA LEU A 51 2.16 1.71 -10.00
C LEU A 51 2.13 0.42 -9.19
N SER A 52 3.03 0.27 -8.21
CA SER A 52 3.06 -0.89 -7.31
C SER A 52 1.79 -0.98 -6.45
N SER A 53 1.29 0.17 -5.99
CA SER A 53 0.03 0.26 -5.22
C SER A 53 -1.17 -0.10 -6.09
N PHE A 54 -1.23 0.40 -7.34
CA PHE A 54 -2.27 0.00 -8.31
C PHE A 54 -2.21 -1.49 -8.63
N TYR A 55 -1.03 -2.06 -8.85
CA TYR A 55 -0.88 -3.49 -9.09
C TYR A 55 -1.42 -4.32 -7.93
N ARG A 56 -1.10 -3.93 -6.68
CA ARG A 56 -1.64 -4.60 -5.49
C ARG A 56 -3.15 -4.45 -5.36
N ALA A 57 -3.69 -3.26 -5.62
CA ALA A 57 -5.13 -3.02 -5.60
C ALA A 57 -5.86 -3.89 -6.65
N ILE A 58 -5.33 -3.98 -7.87
CA ILE A 58 -5.89 -4.84 -8.94
C ILE A 58 -5.78 -6.31 -8.56
N LYS A 59 -4.63 -6.74 -8.02
CA LYS A 59 -4.43 -8.13 -7.60
C LYS A 59 -5.43 -8.52 -6.51
N PHE A 60 -5.63 -7.65 -5.52
CA PHE A 60 -6.65 -7.85 -4.49
C PHE A 60 -8.03 -7.99 -5.12
N TRP A 61 -8.40 -7.08 -6.04
CA TRP A 61 -9.73 -7.08 -6.65
C TRP A 61 -10.03 -8.27 -7.58
N ILE A 62 -8.99 -8.87 -8.18
CA ILE A 62 -9.13 -9.99 -9.13
C ILE A 62 -9.00 -11.36 -8.44
N PHE A 63 -8.15 -11.48 -7.41
CA PHE A 63 -7.78 -12.77 -6.83
C PHE A 63 -8.31 -13.03 -5.42
N GLU A 64 -8.77 -12.01 -4.69
CA GLU A 64 -9.33 -12.12 -3.32
C GLU A 64 -10.77 -11.60 -3.26
#